data_AF-A0A8T5Y4A3-F1
#
_entry.id   AF-A0A8T5Y4A3-F1
#
_cell.length_a   1.000
_cell.length_b   1.000
_cell.length_c   1.000
_cell.angle_alpha   90.00
_cell.angle_beta   90.00
_cell.angle_gamma   90.00
#
_symmetry.space_group_name_H-M   'P 1'
#
loop_
_entity.id
_entity.type
_entity.pdbx_description
1 polymer ?
#
loop_
_entity_poly.entity_id
_entity_poly.type
_entity_poly.pdbx_seq_one_letter_code
_entity_poly.pdbx_strand_id
1 'polypeptide(L)' 'MSDDELFTRLLYYGTVQLGHSEDEAWLMPLGLLMDLWECHKQFLGLSKPKRELTIDDVIPYGI' A
#
# COMPACT_ATOMS: atom_id res chain seq x y z
N MET A 1 17.94 -1.35 7.60
CA MET A 1 16.90 -2.37 7.42
C MET A 1 17.61 -3.63 6.96
N SER A 2 17.53 -4.72 7.72
CA SER A 2 18.02 -6.04 7.29
C SER A 2 16.95 -6.76 6.47
N ASP A 3 17.34 -7.81 5.75
CA ASP A 3 16.40 -8.65 5.00
C ASP A 3 15.35 -9.28 5.94
N ASP A 4 15.76 -9.71 7.13
CA ASP A 4 14.85 -10.27 8.15
C ASP A 4 13.76 -9.27 8.58
N GLU A 5 14.13 -7.99 8.73
CA GLU A 5 13.20 -6.92 9.08
C GLU A 5 12.20 -6.66 7.94
N LEU A 6 12.67 -6.71 6.69
CA LEU A 6 11.82 -6.58 5.51
C LEU A 6 10.81 -7.73 5.42
N PHE A 7 11.25 -8.98 5.55
CA PHE A 7 10.39 -10.15 5.49
C PHE A 7 9.34 -10.16 6.60
N THR A 8 9.73 -9.77 7.82
CA THR A 8 8.80 -9.63 8.94
C THR A 8 7.68 -8.63 8.63
N ARG A 9 8.02 -7.50 7.99
CA ARG A 9 7.02 -6.48 7.61
C ARG A 9 6.10 -6.97 6.49
N LEU A 10 6.64 -7.66 5.49
CA LEU A 10 5.83 -8.24 4.41
C LEU A 10 4.85 -9.28 4.94
N LEU A 11 5.31 -10.16 5.84
CA LEU A 11 4.45 -11.15 6.47
C LEU A 11 3.37 -10.47 7.34
N TYR A 12 3.71 -9.40 8.06
CA TYR A 12 2.75 -8.62 8.82
C TYR A 12 1.68 -7.95 7.94
N TYR A 13 2.05 -7.41 6.77
CA TYR A 13 1.08 -6.88 5.81
C TYR A 13 0.12 -7.98 5.33
N GLY A 14 0.64 -9.15 4.93
CA GLY A 14 -0.18 -10.27 4.47
C GLY A 14 -1.11 -10.82 5.55
N THR A 15 -0.58 -11.08 6.74
CA THR A 15 -1.31 -11.80 7.80
C THR A 15 -2.20 -10.89 8.64
N VAL A 16 -1.63 -9.82 9.20
CA VAL A 16 -2.35 -8.99 10.17
C VAL A 16 -3.22 -7.95 9.47
N GLN A 17 -2.70 -7.28 8.44
CA GLN A 17 -3.43 -6.19 7.78
C GLN A 17 -4.41 -6.70 6.72
N LEU A 18 -4.02 -7.71 5.95
CA LEU A 18 -4.84 -8.27 4.87
C LEU A 18 -5.62 -9.53 5.30
N GLY A 19 -5.32 -10.13 6.44
CA GLY A 19 -6.06 -11.27 6.99
C GLY A 19 -5.79 -12.61 6.29
N HIS A 20 -4.72 -12.71 5.51
CA HIS A 20 -4.32 -13.95 4.87
C HIS A 20 -3.63 -14.90 5.86
N SER A 21 -3.66 -16.19 5.56
CA SER A 21 -2.76 -17.14 6.23
C SER A 21 -1.30 -16.87 5.83
N GLU A 22 -0.35 -17.36 6.62
CA GLU A 22 1.07 -17.24 6.31
C GLU A 22 1.41 -17.88 4.96
N ASP A 23 0.87 -19.06 4.65
CA ASP A 23 1.07 -19.75 3.38
C ASP A 23 0.56 -18.91 2.19
N GLU A 24 -0.64 -18.32 2.32
CA GLU A 24 -1.19 -17.42 1.30
C GLU A 24 -0.32 -16.17 1.11
N ALA A 25 0.19 -15.60 2.20
CA ALA A 25 1.07 -14.43 2.13
C ALA A 25 2.40 -14.73 1.44
N TRP A 26 2.99 -15.90 1.69
CA TRP A 26 4.24 -16.33 1.05
C TRP A 26 4.08 -16.72 -0.41
N LEU A 27 2.95 -17.33 -0.78
CA LEU A 27 2.66 -17.75 -2.16
C LEU A 27 2.10 -16.61 -3.03
N MET A 28 1.72 -15.49 -2.42
CA MET A 28 1.20 -14.34 -3.15
C MET A 28 2.29 -13.65 -3.98
N PRO A 29 2.00 -13.25 -5.23
CA PRO A 29 2.90 -12.39 -5.98
C PRO A 29 3.18 -11.09 -5.23
N LEU A 30 4.46 -10.73 -5.06
CA LEU A 30 4.87 -9.55 -4.29
C LEU A 30 4.17 -8.25 -4.75
N GLY A 31 3.98 -8.07 -6.06
CA GLY A 31 3.26 -6.91 -6.61
C GLY A 31 1.81 -6.83 -6.13
N LEU A 32 1.11 -7.97 -6.11
CA LEU A 32 -0.26 -8.05 -5.61
C LEU A 32 -0.35 -7.74 -4.11
N LEU A 33 0.58 -8.28 -3.31
CA LEU A 33 0.66 -8.00 -1.87
C LEU A 33 0.81 -6.49 -1.62
N MET A 34 1.68 -5.83 -2.39
CA MET A 34 1.90 -4.39 -2.27
C MET A 34 0.70 -3.56 -2.71
N ASP A 35 0.01 -3.96 -3.78
CA ASP A 35 -1.21 -3.28 -4.24
C ASP A 35 -2.35 -3.40 -3.23
N LEU A 36 -2.57 -4.60 -2.67
CA LEU A 36 -3.57 -4.82 -1.64
C LEU A 36 -3.26 -4.02 -0.37
N TRP A 37 -1.99 -3.98 0.03
CA TRP A 37 -1.56 -3.17 1.15
C TRP A 37 -1.78 -1.66 0.91
N GLU A 38 -1.53 -1.17 -0.31
CA GLU A 38 -1.82 0.21 -0.70
C GLU A 38 -3.32 0.51 -0.63
N CYS A 39 -4.18 -0.38 -1.12
CA CYS A 39 -5.62 -0.28 -0.97
C CYS A 39 -6.06 -0.26 0.51
N HIS A 40 -5.47 -1.12 1.35
CA HIS A 40 -5.75 -1.15 2.79
C HIS A 40 -5.38 0.18 3.47
N LYS A 41 -4.23 0.77 3.13
CA LYS A 41 -3.85 2.10 3.63
C LYS A 41 -4.82 3.19 3.17
N GLN A 42 -5.32 3.14 1.93
CA GLN A 42 -6.32 4.08 1.46
C GLN A 42 -7.65 3.93 2.19
N PHE A 43 -8.09 2.68 2.46
CA PHE A 43 -9.27 2.40 3.27
C PHE A 43 -9.17 2.99 4.69
N LEU A 44 -7.99 2.88 5.31
CA LEU A 44 -7.70 3.47 6.61
C LEU A 44 -7.47 5.00 6.56
N GLY A 45 -7.48 5.62 5.37
CA GLY A 45 -7.19 7.04 5.20
C GLY A 45 -5.72 7.42 5.40
N LEU A 46 -4.81 6.43 5.49
CA LEU A 46 -3.37 6.63 5.65
C LEU A 46 -2.67 6.98 4.34
N SER A 47 -3.29 6.65 3.20
CA SER A 47 -2.82 7.00 1.87
C SER A 47 -3.93 7.66 1.07
N LYS A 48 -3.57 8.64 0.23
CA LYS A 48 -4.49 9.22 -0.75
C LYS A 48 -4.41 8.38 -2.02
N PRO A 49 -5.54 8.14 -2.70
CA PRO A 49 -5.50 7.53 -4.02
C PRO A 49 -4.61 8.37 -4.94
N LYS A 50 -3.87 7.71 -5.84
CA LYS A 50 -3.06 8.40 -6.84
C LYS A 50 -3.96 9.36 -7.62
N ARG A 51 -3.66 10.67 -7.56
CA ARG A 51 -4.34 11.71 -8.33
C ARG A 51 -3.39 12.22 -9.39
N GLU A 52 -3.84 12.22 -10.64
CA GLU A 52 -3.17 12.97 -11.69
C GLU A 52 -3.65 14.42 -11.59
N LEU A 53 -2.77 15.30 -11.11
CA LEU A 53 -3.01 16.73 -11.02
C LEU A 53 -2.15 17.43 -12.06
N THR A 54 -2.76 18.34 -12.80
CA THR A 54 -2.07 19.26 -13.69
C THR A 54 -1.71 20.55 -12.95
N ILE A 55 -0.84 21.36 -13.54
CA ILE A 55 -0.48 22.67 -12.97
C ILE A 55 -1.74 23.55 -12.81
N ASP A 56 -2.67 23.45 -13.75
CA ASP A 56 -3.93 24.20 -13.77
C ASP A 56 -4.88 23.79 -12.62
N ASP A 57 -4.76 22.56 -12.09
CA ASP A 57 -5.56 22.10 -10.94
C ASP A 57 -5.04 22.65 -9.60
N VAL A 58 -3.81 23.20 -9.56
CA VAL A 58 -3.14 23.69 -8.35
C VAL A 58 -3.19 25.22 -8.25
N ILE A 59 -3.20 25.93 -9.38
CA ILE A 59 -3.26 27.41 -9.40
C ILE A 59 -4.72 27.86 -9.17
N PRO A 60 -5.02 28.63 -8.11
CA PRO A 60 -6.37 29.15 -7.90
C PRO A 60 -6.78 30.09 -9.04
N TYR A 61 -7.97 29.91 -9.60
CA TYR A 61 -8.51 30.84 -10.59
C TYR A 61 -8.67 32.24 -9.96
N GLY A 62 -7.98 33.24 -10.53
CA GLY A 62 -8.16 34.66 -10.18
C GLY A 62 -7.05 35.30 -9.34
N ILE A 63 -5.80 34.85 -9.47
CA ILE A 63 -4.60 35.63 -9.05
C ILE A 63 -3.97 36.26 -10.30
#